data_AF-A0A946MDD8-F1
#
_entry.id   AF-A0A946MDD8-F1
#
_cell.length_a   1.000
_cell.length_b   1.000
_cell.length_c   1.000
_cell.angle_alpha   90.00
_cell.angle_beta   90.00
_cell.angle_gamma   90.00
#
_symmetry.space_group_name_H-M   'P 1'
#
loop_
_entity.id
_entity.type
_entity.pdbx_description
1 polymer ?
#
loop_
_entity_poly.entity_id
_entity_poly.type
_entity_poly.pdbx_seq_one_letter_code
_entity_poly.pdbx_strand_id
1 'polypeptide(L)' 'MKLIVGLGNPGKQYQATRHNIGWQVIAELANRHGVARAKAKFNGEIV' A
#
# COMPACT_ATOMS: atom_id res chain seq x y z
N MET A 1 5.72 -4.99 -18.71
CA MET A 1 5.07 -4.14 -17.68
C MET A 1 5.00 -4.93 -16.38
N LYS A 2 5.26 -4.33 -15.22
CA LYS A 2 5.06 -4.98 -13.90
C LYS A 2 4.17 -4.09 -13.03
N LEU A 3 3.28 -4.71 -12.26
CA LEU A 3 2.46 -4.06 -11.24
C LEU A 3 2.78 -4.70 -9.90
N ILE A 4 3.04 -3.89 -8.88
CA ILE A 4 3.30 -4.34 -7.52
C ILE A 4 2.11 -3.90 -6.66
N VAL A 5 1.48 -4.84 -5.94
CA VAL A 5 0.25 -4.60 -5.18
C VAL A 5 0.42 -5.11 -3.75
N GLY A 6 0.11 -4.27 -2.77
CA GLY A 6 -0.04 -4.67 -1.37
C GLY A 6 -1.52 -4.90 -1.04
N LEU A 7 -1.91 -6.12 -0.69
CA LEU A 7 -3.28 -6.44 -0.26
C LEU A 7 -3.47 -6.13 1.24
N GLY A 8 -4.69 -5.80 1.62
CA GLY A 8 -5.09 -5.49 2.99
C GLY A 8 -6.51 -4.92 3.07
N ASN A 9 -6.97 -4.64 4.28
CA ASN A 9 -8.26 -4.00 4.54
C ASN A 9 -8.09 -2.51 4.88
N PRO A 10 -8.93 -1.61 4.34
CA PRO A 10 -8.88 -0.18 4.65
C PRO A 10 -9.46 0.13 6.04
N GLY A 11 -8.88 1.13 6.71
CA GLY A 11 -9.33 1.61 8.02
C GLY A 11 -8.31 1.41 9.15
N LYS A 12 -8.33 2.32 10.13
CA LYS A 12 -7.36 2.35 11.24
C LYS A 12 -7.31 1.04 12.04
N GLN A 13 -8.45 0.37 12.22
CA GLN A 13 -8.51 -0.89 12.96
C GLN A 13 -7.67 -2.03 12.36
N TYR A 14 -7.29 -1.95 11.07
CA TYR A 14 -6.57 -3.04 10.39
C TYR A 14 -5.06 -2.81 10.24
N GLN A 15 -4.55 -1.62 10.60
CA GLN A 15 -3.16 -1.19 10.30
C GLN A 15 -2.07 -2.14 10.83
N ALA A 16 -2.30 -2.79 11.96
CA ALA A 16 -1.34 -3.69 12.61
C ALA A 16 -1.78 -5.16 12.56
N THR A 17 -2.72 -5.52 11.69
CA THR A 17 -3.13 -6.91 11.51
C THR A 17 -2.20 -7.64 10.54
N ARG A 18 -1.98 -8.94 10.74
CA ARG A 18 -1.19 -9.77 9.80
C ARG A 18 -1.75 -9.74 8.38
N HIS A 19 -3.06 -9.55 8.23
CA HIS A 19 -3.74 -9.44 6.94
C HIS A 19 -3.33 -8.19 6.14
N ASN A 20 -2.82 -7.15 6.81
CA ASN A 20 -2.40 -5.89 6.19
C ASN A 20 -0.88 -5.79 5.98
N ILE A 21 -0.13 -6.90 6.12
CA ILE A 21 1.32 -6.88 5.89
C ILE A 21 1.69 -6.39 4.48
N GLY A 22 0.85 -6.68 3.48
CA GLY A 22 1.05 -6.20 2.11
C GLY A 22 1.10 -4.67 1.99
N TRP A 23 0.30 -3.95 2.78
CA TRP A 23 0.35 -2.49 2.85
C TRP A 23 1.65 -1.97 3.47
N GLN A 24 2.14 -2.63 4.52
CA GLN A 24 3.40 -2.24 5.16
C GLN A 24 4.58 -2.43 4.20
N VAL A 25 4.58 -3.55 3.45
CA VAL A 25 5.61 -3.85 2.44
C VAL A 25 5.59 -2.82 1.30
N ILE A 26 4.42 -2.47 0.77
CA ILE A 26 4.33 -1.52 -0.35
C ILE A 26 4.76 -0.11 0.08
N ALA A 27 4.40 0.31 1.30
CA ALA A 27 4.80 1.61 1.85
C ALA A 27 6.31 1.72 2.02
N GLU A 28 6.93 0.68 2.58
CA GLU A 28 8.39 0.64 2.75
C GLU A 28 9.11 0.59 1.39
N LEU A 29 8.58 -0.16 0.43
CA LEU A 29 9.14 -0.21 -0.92
C LEU A 29 9.04 1.17 -1.61
N ALA A 30 7.90 1.84 -1.50
CA ALA A 30 7.69 3.19 -2.04
C ALA A 30 8.69 4.18 -1.42
N ASN A 31 8.90 4.12 -0.10
CA ASN A 31 9.86 4.95 0.63
C ASN A 31 11.30 4.73 0.12
N ARG A 32 11.75 3.47 0.02
CA ARG A 32 13.11 3.12 -0.46
C ARG A 32 13.39 3.59 -1.88
N HIS A 33 12.38 3.63 -2.73
CA HIS A 33 12.51 4.00 -4.14
C HIS A 33 12.11 5.45 -4.44
N GLY A 34 11.76 6.25 -3.43
CA GLY A 34 11.36 7.65 -3.60
C GLY A 34 10.13 7.82 -4.49
N VAL A 35 9.18 6.87 -4.43
CA VAL A 35 7.99 6.90 -5.29
C VAL A 35 7.10 8.06 -4.86
N ALA A 36 6.82 8.99 -5.78
CA ALA A 36 5.91 10.09 -5.51
C ALA A 36 4.47 9.57 -5.32
N ARG A 37 3.73 10.21 -4.42
CA ARG A 37 2.34 9.85 -4.12
C ARG A 37 1.47 9.99 -5.37
N ALA A 38 0.94 8.88 -5.86
CA ALA A 38 0.05 8.87 -7.02
C ALA A 38 -1.38 9.31 -6.66
N LYS A 39 -2.20 9.61 -7.68
CA LYS A 39 -3.62 9.95 -7.51
C LYS A 39 -4.45 8.69 -7.32
N ALA A 40 -5.29 8.66 -6.29
CA ALA A 40 -6.22 7.57 -6.05
C ALA A 40 -7.17 7.40 -7.25
N LYS A 41 -7.27 6.16 -7.75
CA LYS A 41 -8.14 5.78 -8.86
C LYS A 41 -8.52 4.32 -8.70
N PHE A 42 -9.64 3.90 -9.30
CA PHE A 42 -10.10 2.51 -9.28
C PHE A 42 -10.25 1.88 -7.88
N ASN A 43 -10.65 2.69 -6.88
CA ASN A 43 -10.80 2.26 -5.48
C ASN A 43 -9.51 1.71 -4.83
N GLY A 44 -8.34 2.07 -5.36
CA GLY A 44 -7.05 1.78 -4.73
C GLY A 44 -6.62 2.91 -3.78
N GLU A 45 -6.29 2.56 -2.54
CA GLU A 45 -5.53 3.45 -1.65
C GLU A 45 -4.06 3.44 -2.03
N ILE A 46 -3.43 4.61 -1.94
CA ILE A 46 -2.03 4.81 -2.28
C ILE A 46 -1.30 5.11 -0.99
N VAL A 47 -0.53 4.12 -0.56
CA VAL A 47 0.38 4.17 0.59
C VAL A 47 1.67 4.86 0.17
#